data_AF-A0A814D049-F1
#
_entry.id   AF-A0A814D049-F1
#
_cell.length_a   1.000
_cell.length_b   1.000
_cell.length_c   1.000
_cell.angle_alpha   90.00
_cell.angle_beta   90.00
_cell.angle_gamma   90.00
#
_symmetry.space_group_name_H-M   'P 1'
#
loop_
_entity.id
_entity.type
_entity.pdbx_description
1 polymer ?
#
loop_
_entity_poly.entity_id
_entity_poly.type
_entity_poly.pdbx_seq_one_letter_code
_entity_poly.pdbx_strand_id
1 'polypeptide(L)'
;MTMTILPFLDIKATPLHSIDVSQSSRIQTLPRVTETNISPCQQSLDSSYNSNKLPSAPKRISLSPSRVRTPKIKIFPRSDETLKQLPHPKTIGAQAHNAIWKPLIREPPDYDYLWEPVKRDDIRHQYDHYIPSQRITASRPDEPYKMSTGFETEDRHYHNYRRVRAMQQKQWNKEHIQYTVYPYSQITERETYNKHIRSTLKGQMEEKTQSDKNEQARKSRECQSIIEQDRQDIETYKQKQKQQAQFLFQFTAKNKELMENKWEYDRWNRAHQWHVERVILSDNPINWSKTMT
;
A
#
# COMPACT_ATOMS: atom_id res chain seq x y z
N MET A 1 57.04 -36.07 -12.51
CA MET A 1 56.57 -35.81 -11.13
C MET A 1 56.40 -34.31 -10.98
N THR A 2 55.17 -33.82 -11.11
CA THR A 2 54.82 -32.39 -11.05
C THR A 2 54.34 -32.06 -9.65
N MET A 3 55.09 -31.22 -8.93
CA MET A 3 54.70 -30.75 -7.60
C MET A 3 53.77 -29.54 -7.72
N THR A 4 52.52 -29.73 -7.29
CA THR A 4 51.51 -28.68 -7.16
C THR A 4 51.70 -28.00 -5.80
N ILE A 5 52.14 -26.74 -5.82
CA ILE A 5 52.27 -25.87 -4.65
C ILE A 5 50.93 -25.18 -4.43
N LEU A 6 50.32 -25.39 -3.25
CA LEU A 6 49.10 -24.69 -2.83
C LEU A 6 49.48 -23.30 -2.27
N PRO A 7 48.74 -22.22 -2.63
CA PRO A 7 48.98 -20.91 -2.06
C PRO A 7 48.44 -20.83 -0.63
N PHE A 8 49.30 -20.41 0.30
CA PHE A 8 48.93 -20.03 1.65
C PHE A 8 48.02 -18.79 1.58
N LEU A 9 46.78 -18.93 2.06
CA LEU A 9 45.87 -17.83 2.32
C LEU A 9 46.27 -17.18 3.65
N ASP A 10 46.93 -16.02 3.56
CA ASP A 10 47.18 -15.12 4.69
C ASP A 10 45.85 -14.51 5.15
N ILE A 11 45.24 -15.13 6.18
CA ILE A 11 44.11 -14.55 6.90
C ILE A 11 44.66 -13.52 7.88
N LYS A 12 44.65 -12.24 7.47
CA LYS A 12 44.87 -11.13 8.40
C LYS A 12 43.76 -11.12 9.44
N ALA A 13 44.08 -11.55 10.65
CA ALA A 13 43.22 -11.42 11.81
C ALA A 13 42.95 -9.93 12.11
N THR A 14 41.73 -9.48 11.85
CA THR A 14 41.22 -8.22 12.36
C THR A 14 41.00 -8.33 13.87
N PRO A 15 41.57 -7.45 14.70
CA PRO A 15 41.33 -7.47 16.14
C PRO A 15 39.88 -7.08 16.43
N LEU A 16 39.16 -7.97 17.12
CA LEU A 16 37.86 -7.68 17.70
C LEU A 16 38.02 -6.60 18.77
N HIS A 17 37.39 -5.44 18.57
CA HIS A 17 37.17 -4.47 19.64
C HIS A 17 36.31 -5.12 20.71
N SER A 18 36.89 -5.28 21.90
CA SER A 18 36.19 -5.58 23.14
C SER A 18 35.22 -4.44 23.45
N ILE A 19 33.93 -4.70 23.28
CA ILE A 19 32.88 -3.83 23.83
C ILE A 19 32.81 -4.15 25.32
N ASP A 20 33.21 -3.19 26.15
CA ASP A 20 33.07 -3.25 27.60
C ASP A 20 31.61 -3.44 27.98
N VAL A 21 31.29 -4.64 28.46
CA VAL A 21 30.01 -4.94 29.11
C VAL A 21 30.10 -4.38 30.52
N SER A 22 29.55 -3.18 30.69
CA SER A 22 29.32 -2.58 32.00
C SER A 22 28.34 -3.45 32.78
N GLN A 23 28.87 -4.06 33.84
CA GLN A 23 28.08 -4.70 34.88
C GLN A 23 27.23 -3.63 35.57
N SER A 24 25.91 -3.65 35.33
CA SER A 24 24.94 -3.06 36.24
C SER A 24 24.01 -4.15 36.76
N SER A 25 24.24 -4.47 38.01
CA SER A 25 23.33 -5.20 38.88
C SER A 25 22.06 -4.39 39.09
N ARG A 26 20.89 -4.94 38.74
CA ARG A 26 19.72 -4.98 39.65
C ARG A 26 18.62 -5.85 39.08
N ILE A 27 18.39 -6.99 39.73
CA ILE A 27 17.17 -7.77 39.61
C ILE A 27 16.04 -6.90 40.17
N GLN A 28 15.21 -6.35 39.29
CA GLN A 28 13.85 -5.95 39.61
C GLN A 28 12.92 -6.85 38.81
N THR A 29 12.32 -7.80 39.52
CA THR A 29 11.16 -8.57 39.08
C THR A 29 10.02 -7.61 38.73
N LEU A 30 9.70 -7.50 37.44
CA LEU A 30 8.47 -6.86 36.97
C LEU A 30 7.41 -7.91 36.59
N PRO A 31 6.13 -7.56 36.70
CA PRO A 31 5.05 -8.53 36.78
C PRO A 31 4.72 -9.16 35.42
N ARG A 32 4.32 -10.42 35.51
CA ARG A 32 3.65 -11.20 34.47
C ARG A 32 2.39 -10.46 34.00
N VAL A 33 2.48 -9.79 32.85
CA VAL A 33 1.31 -9.28 32.12
C VAL A 33 0.69 -10.49 31.42
N THR A 34 -0.28 -11.11 32.09
CA THR A 34 -1.31 -11.90 31.43
C THR A 34 -2.29 -10.94 30.73
N GLU A 35 -2.85 -11.40 29.61
CA GLU A 35 -4.00 -10.86 28.89
C GLU A 35 -3.72 -9.73 27.89
N THR A 36 -3.27 -10.18 26.72
CA THR A 36 -3.54 -9.57 25.44
C THR A 36 -5.06 -9.33 25.27
N ASN A 37 -5.50 -8.08 25.43
CA ASN A 37 -6.74 -7.58 24.84
C ASN A 37 -6.56 -7.50 23.32
N ILE A 38 -6.57 -8.65 22.65
CA ILE A 38 -6.89 -8.72 21.23
C ILE A 38 -8.40 -8.54 21.16
N SER A 39 -8.86 -7.33 20.84
CA SER A 39 -10.25 -7.13 20.42
C SER A 39 -10.50 -8.04 19.22
N PRO A 40 -11.38 -9.05 19.34
CA PRO A 40 -11.77 -9.83 18.18
C PRO A 40 -12.55 -8.89 17.26
N CYS A 41 -12.07 -8.77 16.03
CA CYS A 41 -12.86 -8.26 14.93
C CYS A 41 -14.11 -9.15 14.88
N GLN A 42 -15.24 -8.63 15.37
CA GLN A 42 -16.48 -9.37 15.52
C GLN A 42 -16.93 -9.85 14.13
N GLN A 43 -16.82 -11.17 13.93
CA GLN A 43 -17.55 -11.85 12.88
C GLN A 43 -19.02 -11.87 13.30
N SER A 44 -19.81 -10.98 12.72
CA SER A 44 -21.27 -11.08 12.78
C SER A 44 -21.68 -12.28 11.94
N LEU A 45 -21.98 -13.39 12.61
CA LEU A 45 -22.69 -14.52 12.03
C LEU A 45 -24.15 -14.11 11.84
N ASP A 46 -24.58 -14.08 10.58
CA ASP A 46 -25.97 -14.09 10.19
C ASP A 46 -26.63 -15.38 10.70
N SER A 47 -27.62 -15.25 11.57
CA SER A 47 -28.55 -16.32 11.94
C SER A 47 -29.98 -15.86 11.64
N SER A 48 -30.49 -16.40 10.53
CA SER A 48 -31.89 -16.44 10.12
C SER A 48 -32.81 -17.17 11.10
N TYR A 49 -34.11 -16.85 11.00
CA TYR A 49 -35.31 -17.44 11.65
C TYR A 49 -35.56 -16.98 13.11
N ASN A 50 -36.76 -16.61 13.57
CA ASN A 50 -38.09 -17.00 13.09
C ASN A 50 -39.17 -15.99 13.53
N SER A 51 -40.22 -15.92 12.73
CA SER A 51 -41.41 -15.07 12.87
C SER A 51 -42.33 -15.44 14.05
N ASN A 52 -43.17 -14.46 14.41
CA ASN A 52 -44.44 -14.54 15.14
C ASN A 52 -44.42 -14.26 16.65
N LYS A 53 -44.63 -12.99 17.01
CA LYS A 53 -45.47 -12.61 18.15
C LYS A 53 -46.01 -11.18 17.97
N LEU A 54 -47.33 -11.06 17.89
CA LEU A 54 -48.07 -9.79 17.89
C LEU A 54 -47.79 -8.97 19.16
N PRO A 55 -47.85 -7.63 19.09
CA PRO A 55 -47.62 -6.77 20.24
C PRO A 55 -48.90 -6.65 21.10
N SER A 56 -48.81 -7.08 22.37
CA SER A 56 -49.80 -6.72 23.39
C SER A 56 -49.54 -5.29 23.87
N ALA A 57 -50.63 -4.54 24.03
CA ALA A 57 -50.70 -3.11 24.36
C ALA A 57 -49.74 -2.60 25.44
N PRO A 58 -49.23 -1.36 25.33
CA PRO A 58 -48.34 -0.77 26.31
C PRO A 58 -49.11 -0.36 27.57
N LYS A 59 -48.73 -0.93 28.72
CA LYS A 59 -49.13 -0.43 30.04
C LYS A 59 -48.53 0.97 30.24
N ARG A 60 -49.41 1.95 30.40
CA ARG A 60 -49.11 3.35 30.71
C ARG A 60 -48.55 3.44 32.13
N ILE A 61 -47.23 3.37 32.27
CA ILE A 61 -46.53 3.69 33.52
C ILE A 61 -46.39 5.21 33.57
N SER A 62 -47.18 5.85 34.43
CA SER A 62 -47.05 7.27 34.76
C SER A 62 -45.79 7.48 35.61
N LEU A 63 -44.66 7.68 34.95
CA LEU A 63 -43.47 8.22 35.59
C LEU A 63 -43.69 9.72 35.79
N SER A 64 -43.67 10.14 37.05
CA SER A 64 -43.64 11.54 37.45
C SER A 64 -42.41 12.24 36.85
N PRO A 65 -42.52 13.50 36.39
CA PRO A 65 -41.39 14.18 35.78
C PRO A 65 -40.38 14.56 36.86
N SER A 66 -39.36 13.72 37.07
CA SER A 66 -38.17 14.15 37.80
C SER A 66 -37.51 15.27 37.00
N ARG A 67 -37.59 16.50 37.50
CA ARG A 67 -36.92 17.67 36.91
C ARG A 67 -35.43 17.37 36.77
N VAL A 68 -35.01 17.05 35.54
CA VAL A 68 -33.60 16.97 35.16
C VAL A 68 -33.03 18.37 35.35
N ARG A 69 -32.23 18.55 36.40
CA ARG A 69 -31.46 19.79 36.60
C ARG A 69 -30.47 19.89 35.45
N THR A 70 -30.71 20.81 34.53
CA THR A 70 -29.74 21.15 33.49
C THR A 70 -28.42 21.54 34.16
N PRO A 71 -27.27 21.01 33.71
CA PRO A 71 -25.98 21.37 34.28
C PRO A 71 -25.76 22.88 34.10
N LYS A 72 -25.44 23.59 35.19
CA LYS A 72 -25.04 25.00 35.14
C LYS A 72 -23.70 25.08 34.40
N ILE A 73 -23.74 25.46 33.12
CA ILE A 73 -22.56 25.77 32.33
C ILE A 73 -21.99 27.09 32.88
N LYS A 74 -20.88 27.01 33.61
CA LYS A 74 -20.09 28.21 33.98
C LYS A 74 -19.26 28.59 32.75
N ILE A 75 -19.67 29.64 32.06
CA ILE A 75 -18.87 30.25 31.00
C ILE A 75 -17.80 31.09 31.69
N PHE A 76 -16.57 30.62 31.70
CA PHE A 76 -15.43 31.42 32.15
C PHE A 76 -15.12 32.48 31.08
N PRO A 77 -14.87 33.74 31.46
CA PRO A 77 -14.41 34.76 30.51
C PRO A 77 -13.09 34.29 29.92
N ARG A 78 -12.99 34.29 28.57
CA ARG A 78 -11.77 33.95 27.85
C ARG A 78 -10.67 34.92 28.27
N SER A 79 -9.63 34.43 28.92
CA SER A 79 -8.38 35.19 29.05
C SER A 79 -7.67 35.17 27.69
N ASP A 80 -7.33 36.35 27.18
CA ASP A 80 -6.72 36.57 25.87
C ASP A 80 -5.30 35.97 25.72
N GLU A 81 -4.80 35.28 26.75
CA GLU A 81 -3.47 34.68 26.75
C GLU A 81 -3.38 33.37 25.94
N THR A 82 -4.51 32.66 25.74
CA THR A 82 -4.53 31.41 24.96
C THR A 82 -4.36 31.60 23.46
N LEU A 83 -4.54 32.81 22.92
CA LEU A 83 -4.31 33.10 21.50
C LEU A 83 -2.82 33.34 21.16
N LYS A 84 -1.95 33.47 22.16
CA LYS A 84 -0.49 33.65 21.94
C LYS A 84 0.29 32.34 21.79
N GLN A 85 -0.35 31.18 21.95
CA GLN A 85 0.27 29.86 21.75
C GLN A 85 -0.28 29.10 20.54
N LEU A 86 -0.75 29.81 19.51
CA LEU A 86 -0.92 29.17 18.21
C LEU A 86 0.47 28.83 17.66
N PRO A 87 0.76 27.57 17.31
CA PRO A 87 2.03 27.21 16.71
C PRO A 87 2.16 28.00 15.41
N HIS A 88 3.13 28.91 15.36
CA HIS A 88 3.56 29.50 14.09
C HIS A 88 3.82 28.36 13.10
N PRO A 89 3.36 28.45 11.85
CA PRO A 89 3.71 27.47 10.83
C PRO A 89 5.22 27.51 10.70
N LYS A 90 5.89 26.52 11.30
CA LYS A 90 7.29 26.25 10.98
C LYS A 90 7.31 26.05 9.48
N THR A 91 8.06 26.89 8.79
CA THR A 91 8.53 26.64 7.44
C THR A 91 9.21 25.28 7.47
N ILE A 92 8.44 24.24 7.18
CA ILE A 92 8.95 22.89 6.95
C ILE A 92 9.87 23.06 5.75
N GLY A 93 11.16 22.97 6.02
CA GLY A 93 12.20 22.97 5.01
C GLY A 93 11.81 21.98 3.92
N ALA A 94 12.15 22.36 2.68
CA ALA A 94 11.96 21.59 1.46
C ALA A 94 12.29 20.11 1.68
N GLN A 95 11.29 19.33 2.09
CA GLN A 95 11.31 17.90 1.95
C GLN A 95 11.07 17.69 0.46
N ALA A 96 12.14 17.35 -0.23
CA ALA A 96 12.10 16.77 -1.56
C ALA A 96 11.14 15.58 -1.50
N HIS A 97 9.88 15.84 -1.81
CA HIS A 97 8.97 14.81 -2.24
C HIS A 97 9.63 14.23 -3.48
N ASN A 98 10.26 13.06 -3.32
CA ASN A 98 10.46 12.11 -4.39
C ASN A 98 9.06 11.67 -4.83
N ALA A 99 8.36 12.57 -5.50
CA ALA A 99 7.21 12.26 -6.31
C ALA A 99 7.76 11.32 -7.37
N ILE A 100 7.51 10.03 -7.18
CA ILE A 100 7.62 9.04 -8.23
C ILE A 100 6.66 9.55 -9.30
N TRP A 101 7.22 10.27 -10.28
CA TRP A 101 6.54 10.63 -11.50
C TRP A 101 6.21 9.31 -12.18
N LYS A 102 5.04 8.75 -11.87
CA LYS A 102 4.46 7.71 -12.70
C LYS A 102 4.30 8.38 -14.07
N PRO A 103 4.96 7.89 -15.14
CA PRO A 103 4.73 8.43 -16.46
C PRO A 103 3.22 8.34 -16.69
N LEU A 104 2.62 9.49 -17.05
CA LEU A 104 1.23 9.56 -17.45
C LEU A 104 1.11 8.80 -18.78
N ILE A 105 1.01 7.47 -18.70
CA ILE A 105 0.58 6.64 -19.81
C ILE A 105 -0.89 7.02 -20.01
N ARG A 106 -1.12 8.01 -20.87
CA ARG A 106 -2.44 8.24 -21.42
C ARG A 106 -2.74 7.02 -22.26
N GLU A 107 -3.53 6.11 -21.73
CA GLU A 107 -4.12 5.08 -22.59
C GLU A 107 -4.86 5.83 -23.71
N PRO A 108 -4.57 5.51 -24.98
CA PRO A 108 -5.27 6.13 -26.08
C PRO A 108 -6.76 5.86 -25.86
N PRO A 109 -7.63 6.89 -25.91
CA PRO A 109 -9.06 6.68 -25.80
C PRO A 109 -9.47 5.60 -26.79
N ASP A 110 -10.17 4.59 -26.28
CA ASP A 110 -10.70 3.45 -27.02
C ASP A 110 -11.84 3.97 -27.91
N TYR A 111 -11.46 4.65 -28.99
CA TYR A 111 -12.38 5.01 -30.05
C TYR A 111 -12.63 3.75 -30.85
N ASP A 112 -13.68 3.02 -30.50
CA ASP A 112 -14.39 2.15 -31.43
C ASP A 112 -14.90 3.05 -32.55
N TYR A 113 -14.07 3.25 -33.57
CA TYR A 113 -14.49 3.92 -34.77
C TYR A 113 -15.51 3.03 -35.47
N LEU A 114 -16.79 3.25 -35.16
CA LEU A 114 -17.95 2.86 -35.95
C LEU A 114 -17.88 3.62 -37.30
N TRP A 115 -16.94 3.21 -38.15
CA TRP A 115 -16.97 3.57 -39.56
C TRP A 115 -18.12 2.80 -40.18
N GLU A 116 -19.27 3.46 -40.31
CA GLU A 116 -20.31 2.95 -41.21
C GLU A 116 -19.68 2.81 -42.62
N PRO A 117 -19.89 1.68 -43.32
CA PRO A 117 -19.32 1.49 -44.64
C PRO A 117 -19.80 2.60 -45.58
N VAL A 118 -18.86 3.46 -45.98
CA VAL A 118 -19.11 4.58 -46.89
C VAL A 118 -19.67 4.01 -48.19
N LYS A 119 -20.95 4.26 -48.45
CA LYS A 119 -21.56 4.00 -49.75
C LYS A 119 -20.89 4.93 -50.75
N ARG A 120 -19.98 4.39 -51.56
CA ARG A 120 -19.41 5.09 -52.71
C ARG A 120 -20.44 5.03 -53.82
N ASP A 121 -21.12 6.14 -54.06
CA ASP A 121 -21.91 6.27 -55.28
C ASP A 121 -20.98 6.13 -56.48
N ASP A 122 -21.39 5.32 -57.45
CA ASP A 122 -20.58 4.96 -58.60
C ASP A 122 -20.48 6.17 -59.54
N ILE A 123 -19.44 6.98 -59.32
CA ILE A 123 -19.19 8.28 -59.99
C ILE A 123 -18.91 8.14 -61.50
N ARG A 124 -18.95 6.92 -62.05
CA ARG A 124 -18.60 6.60 -63.43
C ARG A 124 -19.47 7.32 -64.47
N HIS A 125 -20.69 7.71 -64.12
CA HIS A 125 -21.61 8.41 -65.03
C HIS A 125 -21.46 9.95 -65.02
N GLN A 126 -20.57 10.53 -64.22
CA GLN A 126 -20.38 12.00 -64.20
C GLN A 126 -19.52 12.53 -65.37
N TYR A 127 -18.91 11.65 -66.18
CA TYR A 127 -17.97 12.07 -67.22
C TYR A 127 -18.54 12.09 -68.65
N ASP A 128 -19.77 11.64 -68.86
CA ASP A 128 -20.36 11.58 -70.21
C ASP A 128 -20.71 12.97 -70.80
N HIS A 129 -20.59 14.05 -70.00
CA HIS A 129 -20.85 15.43 -70.43
C HIS A 129 -19.64 16.36 -70.19
N TYR A 130 -18.42 15.85 -70.39
CA TYR A 130 -17.25 16.72 -70.40
C TYR A 130 -17.24 17.57 -71.68
N ILE A 131 -17.68 18.83 -71.56
CA ILE A 131 -17.45 19.85 -72.58
C ILE A 131 -16.02 20.37 -72.36
N PRO A 132 -15.06 20.10 -73.27
CA PRO A 132 -13.72 20.63 -73.12
C PRO A 132 -13.77 22.15 -73.17
N SER A 133 -13.20 22.81 -72.16
CA SER A 133 -13.12 24.27 -72.13
C SER A 133 -12.34 24.76 -73.36
N GLN A 134 -12.89 25.77 -74.04
CA GLN A 134 -12.22 26.41 -75.18
C GLN A 134 -10.82 26.87 -74.75
N ARG A 135 -9.80 26.57 -75.57
CA ARG A 135 -8.42 27.00 -75.32
C ARG A 135 -8.38 28.53 -75.26
N ILE A 136 -8.21 29.06 -74.05
CA ILE A 136 -7.95 30.47 -73.81
C ILE A 136 -6.60 30.77 -74.46
N THR A 137 -6.59 31.55 -75.54
CA THR A 137 -5.37 32.18 -76.06
C THR A 137 -4.74 32.96 -74.91
N ALA A 138 -3.44 32.79 -74.67
CA ALA A 138 -2.72 33.50 -73.62
C ALA A 138 -2.67 35.01 -73.93
N SER A 139 -3.78 35.72 -73.69
CA SER A 139 -3.77 37.15 -73.49
C SER A 139 -2.97 37.41 -72.22
N ARG A 140 -2.09 38.39 -72.31
CA ARG A 140 -1.24 38.93 -71.24
C ARG A 140 -2.00 38.91 -69.91
N PRO A 141 -1.41 38.44 -68.80
CA PRO A 141 -2.11 38.44 -67.51
C PRO A 141 -2.59 39.86 -67.23
N ASP A 142 -3.89 40.01 -66.96
CA ASP A 142 -4.48 41.29 -66.60
C ASP A 142 -3.70 41.88 -65.43
N GLU A 143 -3.48 43.21 -65.46
CA GLU A 143 -2.86 43.90 -64.34
C GLU A 143 -3.57 43.52 -63.04
N PRO A 144 -2.81 43.22 -61.96
CA PRO A 144 -3.41 42.71 -60.73
C PRO A 144 -4.49 43.68 -60.27
N TYR A 145 -5.75 43.23 -60.30
CA TYR A 145 -6.86 43.98 -59.75
C TYR A 145 -6.52 44.30 -58.31
N LYS A 146 -6.25 45.59 -58.03
CA LYS A 146 -6.05 46.06 -56.66
C LYS A 146 -7.38 45.87 -55.95
N MET A 147 -7.54 44.74 -55.24
CA MET A 147 -8.65 44.55 -54.31
C MET A 147 -8.54 45.66 -53.25
N SER A 148 -9.30 46.74 -53.43
CA SER A 148 -9.50 47.79 -52.43
C SER A 148 -10.50 47.38 -51.36
N THR A 149 -10.77 46.09 -51.21
CA THR A 149 -11.50 45.57 -50.07
C THR A 149 -10.54 45.60 -48.90
N GLY A 150 -10.60 46.68 -48.11
CA GLY A 150 -10.10 46.65 -46.75
C GLY A 150 -10.78 45.48 -46.05
N PHE A 151 -10.07 44.35 -45.93
CA PHE A 151 -10.41 43.32 -44.96
C PHE A 151 -10.16 43.98 -43.61
N GLU A 152 -11.14 44.76 -43.13
CA GLU A 152 -11.17 45.22 -41.76
C GLU A 152 -10.99 43.97 -40.91
N THR A 153 -9.80 43.84 -40.33
CA THR A 153 -9.54 42.78 -39.38
C THR A 153 -10.48 43.10 -38.23
N GLU A 154 -11.57 42.33 -38.08
CA GLU A 154 -12.49 42.49 -36.95
C GLU A 154 -11.63 42.62 -35.69
N ASP A 155 -11.90 43.66 -34.91
CA ASP A 155 -11.09 43.98 -33.75
C ASP A 155 -11.00 42.72 -32.88
N ARG A 156 -9.79 42.19 -32.68
CA ARG A 156 -9.59 40.97 -31.87
C ARG A 156 -10.19 41.14 -30.48
N HIS A 157 -10.28 42.39 -30.00
CA HIS A 157 -10.96 42.72 -28.76
C HIS A 157 -12.48 42.49 -28.84
N TYR A 158 -13.14 42.75 -29.97
CA TYR A 158 -14.58 42.52 -30.17
C TYR A 158 -14.97 41.05 -29.97
N HIS A 159 -14.22 40.09 -30.52
CA HIS A 159 -14.50 38.67 -30.30
C HIS A 159 -14.35 38.25 -28.83
N ASN A 160 -13.34 38.79 -28.14
CA ASN A 160 -13.14 38.55 -26.71
C ASN A 160 -14.28 39.14 -25.90
N TYR A 161 -14.72 40.37 -26.19
CA TYR A 161 -15.88 41.00 -25.53
C TYR A 161 -17.15 40.19 -25.74
N ARG A 162 -17.41 39.76 -26.98
CA ARG A 162 -18.57 38.92 -27.32
C ARG A 162 -18.53 37.59 -26.58
N ARG A 163 -17.38 36.93 -26.48
CA ARG A 163 -17.19 35.68 -25.73
C ARG A 163 -17.44 35.87 -24.24
N VAL A 164 -16.89 36.93 -23.64
CA VAL A 164 -17.09 37.25 -22.22
C VAL A 164 -18.57 37.48 -21.94
N ARG A 165 -19.25 38.30 -22.75
CA ARG A 165 -20.69 38.56 -22.60
C ARG A 165 -21.52 37.26 -22.73
N ALA A 166 -21.18 36.40 -23.69
CA ALA A 166 -21.87 35.12 -23.85
C ALA A 166 -21.67 34.17 -22.67
N MET A 167 -20.46 34.11 -22.08
CA MET A 167 -20.22 33.32 -20.86
C MET A 167 -20.98 33.89 -19.67
N GLN A 168 -20.98 35.21 -19.48
CA GLN A 168 -21.74 35.87 -18.42
C GLN A 168 -23.24 35.57 -18.54
N GLN A 169 -23.79 35.67 -19.75
CA GLN A 169 -25.20 35.35 -20.00
C GLN A 169 -25.52 33.87 -19.73
N LYS A 170 -24.64 32.94 -20.14
CA LYS A 170 -24.80 31.51 -19.80
C LYS A 170 -24.78 31.28 -18.30
N GLN A 171 -23.85 31.92 -17.59
CA GLN A 171 -23.74 31.80 -16.14
C GLN A 171 -24.98 32.36 -15.44
N TRP A 172 -25.44 33.54 -15.83
CA TRP A 172 -26.66 34.14 -15.30
C TRP A 172 -27.88 33.26 -15.58
N ASN A 173 -28.04 32.75 -16.80
CA ASN A 173 -29.15 31.83 -17.11
C ASN A 173 -29.10 30.56 -16.25
N LYS A 174 -27.91 30.01 -16.01
CA LYS A 174 -27.73 28.84 -15.14
C LYS A 174 -28.17 29.14 -13.71
N GLU A 175 -27.71 30.25 -13.15
CA GLU A 175 -28.10 30.69 -11.80
C GLU A 175 -29.60 30.97 -11.73
N HIS A 176 -30.16 31.63 -12.74
CA HIS A 176 -31.59 31.92 -12.80
C HIS A 176 -32.40 30.63 -12.77
N ILE A 177 -32.10 29.66 -13.66
CA ILE A 177 -32.77 28.35 -13.68
C ILE A 177 -32.63 27.62 -12.34
N GLN A 178 -31.47 27.71 -11.69
CA GLN A 178 -31.23 27.07 -10.40
C GLN A 178 -32.08 27.69 -9.26
N TYR A 179 -32.26 29.01 -9.26
CA TYR A 179 -32.98 29.72 -8.19
C TYR A 179 -34.48 29.88 -8.44
N THR A 180 -34.96 29.87 -9.69
CA THR A 180 -36.39 30.04 -9.99
C THR A 180 -37.25 28.86 -9.57
N VAL A 181 -36.68 27.66 -9.57
CA VAL A 181 -37.41 26.40 -9.29
C VAL A 181 -38.00 26.37 -7.88
N TYR A 182 -37.50 27.15 -6.91
CA TYR A 182 -37.94 27.02 -5.52
C TYR A 182 -39.12 27.94 -5.14
N PRO A 183 -39.11 29.26 -5.38
CA PRO A 183 -40.16 30.15 -4.89
C PRO A 183 -41.35 30.27 -5.86
N TYR A 184 -41.12 30.21 -7.17
CA TYR A 184 -42.09 30.63 -8.19
C TYR A 184 -42.58 29.51 -9.13
N SER A 185 -42.17 28.27 -8.88
CA SER A 185 -42.58 27.10 -9.68
C SER A 185 -43.99 26.60 -9.36
N GLN A 186 -44.57 25.84 -10.28
CA GLN A 186 -45.80 25.10 -10.03
C GLN A 186 -45.55 23.99 -8.99
N ILE A 187 -46.58 23.63 -8.21
CA ILE A 187 -46.47 22.61 -7.15
C ILE A 187 -45.93 21.28 -7.71
N THR A 188 -46.40 20.89 -8.90
CA THR A 188 -45.95 19.69 -9.62
C THR A 188 -44.46 19.71 -9.92
N GLU A 189 -43.94 20.82 -10.44
CA GLU A 189 -42.51 20.99 -10.74
C GLU A 189 -41.67 20.91 -9.47
N ARG A 190 -42.11 21.58 -8.39
CA ARG A 190 -41.42 21.54 -7.09
C ARG A 190 -41.34 20.10 -6.54
N GLU A 191 -42.40 19.32 -6.67
CA GLU A 191 -42.40 17.91 -6.26
C GLU A 191 -41.45 17.05 -7.09
N THR A 192 -41.42 17.24 -8.42
CA THR A 192 -40.47 16.52 -9.28
C THR A 192 -39.02 16.84 -8.93
N TYR A 193 -38.72 18.10 -8.66
CA TYR A 193 -37.39 18.54 -8.20
C TYR A 193 -37.02 17.93 -6.84
N ASN A 194 -37.92 17.98 -5.87
CA ASN A 194 -37.70 17.37 -4.55
C ASN A 194 -37.58 15.84 -4.63
N LYS A 195 -38.30 15.18 -5.55
CA LYS A 195 -38.15 13.75 -5.82
C LYS A 195 -36.76 13.46 -6.40
N HIS A 196 -36.29 14.28 -7.34
CA HIS A 196 -34.95 14.15 -7.91
C HIS A 196 -33.87 14.31 -6.82
N ILE A 197 -33.94 15.35 -5.97
CA ILE A 197 -33.00 15.54 -4.86
C ILE A 197 -32.98 14.31 -3.93
N ARG A 198 -34.15 13.83 -3.50
CA ARG A 198 -34.25 12.64 -2.64
C ARG A 198 -33.63 11.40 -3.30
N SER A 199 -33.86 11.22 -4.60
CA SER A 199 -33.28 10.12 -5.37
C SER A 199 -31.75 10.22 -5.42
N THR A 200 -31.21 11.40 -5.72
CA THR A 200 -29.76 11.64 -5.78
C THR A 200 -29.11 11.43 -4.41
N LEU A 201 -29.70 11.96 -3.34
CA LEU A 201 -29.20 11.74 -1.97
C LEU A 201 -29.23 10.27 -1.58
N LYS A 202 -30.31 9.55 -1.92
CA LYS A 202 -30.38 8.11 -1.69
C LYS A 202 -29.27 7.36 -2.41
N GLY A 203 -29.01 7.69 -3.69
CA GLY A 203 -27.91 7.13 -4.46
C GLY A 203 -26.55 7.38 -3.81
N GLN A 204 -26.28 8.61 -3.37
CA GLN A 204 -25.04 8.96 -2.66
C GLN A 204 -24.87 8.20 -1.34
N MET A 205 -25.95 8.00 -0.58
CA MET A 205 -25.92 7.23 0.66
C MET A 205 -25.63 5.74 0.40
N GLU A 206 -26.22 5.18 -0.65
CA GLU A 206 -26.02 3.78 -1.05
C GLU A 206 -24.59 3.56 -1.55
N GLU A 207 -24.09 4.44 -2.41
CA GLU A 207 -22.71 4.41 -2.91
C GLU A 207 -21.70 4.51 -1.77
N LYS A 208 -21.91 5.45 -0.83
CA LYS A 208 -21.05 5.57 0.36
C LYS A 208 -21.07 4.30 1.19
N THR A 209 -22.26 3.75 1.47
CA THR A 209 -22.40 2.50 2.23
C THR A 209 -21.71 1.33 1.53
N GLN A 210 -21.79 1.25 0.21
CA GLN A 210 -21.13 0.22 -0.57
C GLN A 210 -19.60 0.39 -0.57
N SER A 211 -19.12 1.63 -0.68
CA SER A 211 -17.70 1.96 -0.55
C SER A 211 -17.16 1.54 0.82
N ASP A 212 -17.87 1.86 1.90
CA ASP A 212 -17.47 1.50 3.26
C ASP A 212 -17.40 -0.03 3.45
N LYS A 213 -18.40 -0.76 2.92
CA LYS A 213 -18.39 -2.24 2.90
C LYS A 213 -17.19 -2.80 2.13
N ASN A 214 -16.90 -2.24 0.96
CA ASN A 214 -15.77 -2.67 0.14
C ASN A 214 -14.43 -2.40 0.84
N GLU A 215 -14.28 -1.25 1.50
CA GLU A 215 -13.09 -0.91 2.28
C GLU A 215 -12.92 -1.86 3.46
N GLN A 216 -14.00 -2.17 4.18
CA GLN A 216 -13.96 -3.14 5.28
C GLN A 216 -13.59 -4.54 4.80
N ALA A 217 -14.15 -4.99 3.67
CA ALA A 217 -13.79 -6.26 3.06
C ALA A 217 -12.32 -6.29 2.64
N ARG A 218 -11.79 -5.19 2.09
CA ARG A 218 -10.37 -5.06 1.73
C ARG A 218 -9.48 -5.18 2.97
N LYS A 219 -9.76 -4.41 4.02
CA LYS A 219 -9.03 -4.46 5.30
C LYS A 219 -9.07 -5.87 5.91
N SER A 220 -10.22 -6.54 5.86
CA SER A 220 -10.36 -7.91 6.37
C SER A 220 -9.45 -8.90 5.62
N ARG A 221 -9.40 -8.81 4.29
CA ARG A 221 -8.50 -9.64 3.46
C ARG A 221 -7.02 -9.35 3.74
N GLU A 222 -6.65 -8.08 3.86
CA GLU A 222 -5.28 -7.66 4.20
C GLU A 222 -4.87 -8.24 5.57
N CYS A 223 -5.73 -8.14 6.58
CA CYS A 223 -5.47 -8.72 7.91
C CYS A 223 -5.32 -10.24 7.85
N GLN A 224 -6.19 -10.95 7.11
CA GLN A 224 -6.07 -12.40 6.94
C GLN A 224 -4.75 -12.79 6.29
N SER A 225 -4.32 -12.06 5.26
CA SER A 225 -3.04 -12.30 4.60
C SER A 225 -1.86 -12.13 5.55
N ILE A 226 -1.88 -11.11 6.41
CA ILE A 226 -0.82 -10.86 7.39
C ILE A 226 -0.77 -11.98 8.44
N ILE A 227 -1.93 -12.43 8.92
CA ILE A 227 -2.01 -13.54 9.90
C ILE A 227 -1.45 -14.83 9.30
N GLU A 228 -1.77 -15.14 8.05
CA GLU A 228 -1.26 -16.33 7.38
C GLU A 228 0.26 -16.26 7.16
N GLN A 229 0.78 -15.09 6.80
CA GLN A 229 2.21 -14.87 6.68
C GLN A 229 2.93 -15.05 8.02
N ASP A 230 2.42 -14.46 9.10
CA ASP A 230 2.99 -14.59 10.44
C ASP A 230 3.02 -16.06 10.90
N ARG A 231 1.95 -16.81 10.61
CA ARG A 231 1.89 -18.24 10.87
C ARG A 231 3.01 -19.00 10.14
N GLN A 232 3.22 -18.70 8.86
CA GLN A 232 4.28 -19.32 8.06
C GLN A 232 5.66 -18.97 8.61
N ASP A 233 5.89 -17.72 8.98
CA ASP A 233 7.16 -17.26 9.56
C ASP A 233 7.47 -17.99 10.88
N ILE A 234 6.47 -18.16 11.76
CA ILE A 234 6.60 -18.94 12.99
C ILE A 234 6.95 -20.41 12.69
N GLU A 235 6.29 -21.03 11.71
CA GLU A 235 6.56 -22.41 11.32
C GLU A 235 7.98 -22.58 10.76
N THR A 236 8.41 -21.68 9.86
CA THR A 236 9.77 -21.71 9.31
C THR A 236 10.83 -21.48 10.39
N TYR A 237 10.57 -20.59 11.35
CA TYR A 237 11.46 -20.34 12.47
C TYR A 237 11.62 -21.59 13.35
N LYS A 238 10.52 -22.26 13.70
CA LYS A 238 10.54 -23.53 14.44
C LYS A 238 11.32 -24.61 13.69
N GLN A 239 11.14 -24.72 12.38
CA GLN A 239 11.89 -25.67 11.55
C GLN A 239 13.39 -25.38 11.56
N LYS A 240 13.79 -24.11 11.40
CA LYS A 240 15.20 -23.70 11.48
C LYS A 240 15.82 -24.02 12.84
N GLN A 241 15.11 -23.76 13.93
CA GLN A 241 15.57 -24.14 15.27
C GLN A 241 15.77 -25.66 15.41
N LYS A 242 14.83 -26.46 14.91
CA LYS A 242 14.94 -27.93 14.92
C LYS A 242 16.15 -28.39 14.11
N GLN A 243 16.35 -27.85 12.91
CA GLN A 243 17.49 -28.19 12.07
C GLN A 243 18.82 -27.81 12.74
N GLN A 244 18.89 -26.64 13.35
CA GLN A 244 20.07 -26.21 14.10
C GLN A 244 20.36 -27.15 15.28
N ALA A 245 19.35 -27.52 16.05
CA ALA A 245 19.50 -28.46 17.16
C ALA A 245 19.97 -29.84 16.68
N GLN A 246 19.39 -30.35 15.57
CA GLN A 246 19.81 -31.61 14.96
C GLN A 246 21.26 -31.56 14.48
N PHE A 247 21.66 -30.46 13.84
CA PHE A 247 23.04 -30.24 13.41
C PHE A 247 23.99 -30.26 14.62
N LEU A 248 23.72 -29.47 15.66
CA LEU A 248 24.55 -29.46 16.86
C LEU A 248 24.63 -30.84 17.53
N PHE A 249 23.52 -31.57 17.58
CA PHE A 249 23.49 -32.93 18.10
C PHE A 249 24.36 -33.90 17.29
N GLN A 250 24.38 -33.78 15.96
CA GLN A 250 25.27 -34.60 15.12
C GLN A 250 26.74 -34.30 15.41
N PHE A 251 27.10 -33.02 15.60
CA PHE A 251 28.46 -32.62 15.96
C PHE A 251 28.87 -33.14 17.34
N THR A 252 28.01 -33.04 18.34
CA THR A 252 28.32 -33.57 19.67
C THR A 252 28.47 -35.09 19.66
N ALA A 253 27.62 -35.79 18.92
CA ALA A 253 27.73 -37.24 18.74
C ALA A 253 29.05 -37.64 18.05
N LYS A 254 29.43 -36.94 16.97
CA LYS A 254 30.70 -37.20 16.25
C LYS A 254 31.93 -36.87 17.09
N ASN A 255 31.90 -35.78 17.85
CA ASN A 255 32.99 -35.44 18.76
C ASN A 255 33.14 -36.50 19.86
N LYS A 256 32.04 -37.04 20.37
CA LYS A 256 32.05 -38.13 21.35
C LYS A 256 32.68 -39.41 20.75
N GLU A 257 32.26 -39.81 19.56
CA GLU A 257 32.81 -40.95 18.83
C GLU A 257 34.34 -40.80 18.62
N LEU A 258 34.80 -39.61 18.23
CA LEU A 258 36.23 -39.32 18.09
C LEU A 258 37.00 -39.45 19.41
N MET A 259 36.42 -38.99 20.51
CA MET A 259 37.04 -39.10 21.84
C MET A 259 37.10 -40.55 22.32
N GLU A 260 36.04 -41.33 22.09
CA GLU A 260 36.00 -42.76 22.40
C GLU A 260 37.06 -43.52 21.60
N ASN A 261 37.13 -43.32 20.28
CA ASN A 261 38.14 -43.92 19.42
C ASN A 261 39.57 -43.56 19.85
N LYS A 262 39.82 -42.29 20.19
CA LYS A 262 41.12 -41.85 20.72
C LYS A 262 41.47 -42.57 22.02
N TRP A 263 40.51 -42.68 22.94
CA TRP A 263 40.72 -43.35 24.22
C TRP A 263 41.01 -44.84 24.07
N GLU A 264 40.31 -45.51 23.15
CA GLU A 264 40.57 -46.91 22.79
C GLU A 264 41.96 -47.10 22.19
N TYR A 265 42.35 -46.23 21.26
CA TYR A 265 43.69 -46.23 20.68
C TYR A 265 44.77 -46.04 21.76
N ASP A 266 44.62 -45.03 22.62
CA ASP A 266 45.57 -44.76 23.71
C ASP A 266 45.63 -45.91 24.72
N ARG A 267 44.51 -46.61 24.95
CA ARG A 267 44.49 -47.82 25.80
C ARG A 267 45.24 -48.97 25.13
N TRP A 268 44.98 -49.23 23.85
CA TRP A 268 45.66 -50.28 23.09
C TRP A 268 47.17 -50.02 23.02
N ASN A 269 47.56 -48.78 22.73
CA ASN A 269 48.97 -48.39 22.63
C ASN A 269 49.70 -48.57 23.98
N ARG A 270 49.07 -48.20 25.10
CA ARG A 270 49.63 -48.47 26.45
C ARG A 270 49.77 -49.96 26.73
N ALA A 271 48.77 -50.77 26.40
CA ALA A 271 48.84 -52.22 26.59
C ALA A 271 49.94 -52.85 25.72
N HIS A 272 50.11 -52.36 24.48
CA HIS A 272 51.17 -52.77 23.59
C HIS A 272 52.55 -52.38 24.12
N GLN A 273 52.73 -51.14 24.57
CA GLN A 273 53.96 -50.66 25.22
C GLN A 273 54.33 -51.52 26.42
N TRP A 274 53.39 -51.77 27.34
CA TRP A 274 53.63 -52.65 28.50
C TRP A 274 54.02 -54.07 28.11
N HIS A 275 53.45 -54.60 27.02
CA HIS A 275 53.84 -55.92 26.51
C HIS A 275 55.27 -55.91 25.98
N VAL A 276 55.61 -54.92 25.16
CA VAL A 276 56.98 -54.74 24.61
C VAL A 276 58.00 -54.57 25.74
N GLU A 277 57.72 -53.71 26.71
CA GLU A 277 58.57 -53.51 27.90
C GLU A 277 58.78 -54.82 28.67
N ARG A 278 57.72 -55.61 28.87
CA ARG A 278 57.82 -56.91 29.54
C ARG A 278 58.69 -57.90 28.79
N VAL A 279 58.58 -57.96 27.46
CA VAL A 279 59.44 -58.81 26.61
C VAL A 279 60.90 -58.37 26.72
N ILE A 280 61.18 -57.07 26.60
CA ILE A 280 62.54 -56.51 26.75
C ILE A 280 63.14 -56.85 28.13
N LEU A 281 62.36 -56.69 29.20
CA LEU A 281 62.81 -57.02 30.56
C LEU A 281 63.04 -58.52 30.77
N SER A 282 62.30 -59.37 30.07
CA SER A 282 62.52 -60.83 30.06
C SER A 282 63.87 -61.19 29.41
N ASP A 283 64.24 -60.50 28.32
CA ASP A 283 65.46 -60.77 27.57
C ASP A 283 66.71 -60.14 28.22
N ASN A 284 66.58 -58.99 28.89
CA ASN A 284 67.66 -58.30 29.60
C ASN A 284 67.20 -57.84 31.00
N PRO A 285 67.29 -58.70 32.02
CA PRO A 285 66.74 -58.42 33.35
C PRO A 285 67.47 -57.32 34.14
N ILE A 286 68.67 -56.93 33.70
CA ILE A 286 69.45 -55.86 34.33
C ILE A 286 69.59 -54.73 33.32
N ASN A 287 68.66 -53.78 33.36
CA ASN A 287 68.66 -52.59 32.50
C ASN A 287 69.80 -51.63 32.90
N TRP A 288 71.03 -51.92 32.47
CA TRP A 288 72.21 -51.10 32.78
C TRP A 288 72.20 -49.71 32.14
N SER A 289 71.37 -49.48 31.11
CA SER A 289 71.39 -48.23 30.33
C SER A 289 70.42 -47.13 30.82
N LYS A 290 69.53 -47.41 31.78
CA LYS A 290 68.49 -46.47 32.27
C LYS A 290 67.68 -45.77 31.15
N THR A 291 67.50 -46.43 29.99
CA THR A 291 66.81 -45.83 28.84
C THR A 291 65.28 -45.96 28.88
N MET A 292 64.74 -46.62 29.90
CA MET A 292 63.30 -46.73 30.14
C MET A 292 62.92 -45.76 31.27
N THR A 293 62.37 -44.61 30.90
CA THR A 293 61.73 -43.61 31.79
C THR A 293 60.23 -43.64 31.62
#